data_AF-A0A356PZA7-F1
#
_entry.id   AF-A0A356PZA7-F1
#
_cell.length_a   1.000
_cell.length_b   1.000
_cell.length_c   1.000
_cell.angle_alpha   90.00
_cell.angle_beta   90.00
_cell.angle_gamma   90.00
#
_symmetry.space_group_name_H-M   'P 1'
#
loop_
_entity.id
_entity.type
_entity.pdbx_description
1 polymer ?
#
loop_
_entity_poly.entity_id
_entity_poly.type
_entity_poly.pdbx_seq_one_letter_code
_entity_poly.pdbx_strand_id
1 'polypeptide(L)'
;MDIASLIGMIGAVGMIVGAMISNGGLGPYLHTASTLIVVGGTFFGVMYSTPLPRFLASFGVMAKAFLPPVKKQEDMIERMVDLAGIARKDGMMALEGQEVPDKFFEKGLQLLVDGADEGKLTVQLSQEIKAMKSRHQANHQVLKAWVDLAPAMGMIGTLIGLVAMLGNMADPKA
;
A
#
# COMPACT_ATOMS: atom_id res chain seq x y z
N MET A 1 -13.74 -1.69 4.60
CA MET A 1 -13.25 -0.65 3.66
C MET A 1 -13.51 0.69 4.30
N ASP A 2 -12.54 1.59 4.30
CA ASP A 2 -12.77 2.96 4.73
C ASP A 2 -13.58 3.67 3.63
N ILE A 3 -14.83 4.04 3.96
CA ILE A 3 -15.76 4.71 3.06
C ILE A 3 -15.16 6.04 2.58
N ALA A 4 -14.39 6.73 3.42
CA ALA A 4 -13.75 8.00 3.06
C ALA A 4 -12.70 7.81 1.95
N SER A 5 -11.88 6.76 2.03
CA SER A 5 -10.88 6.43 1.01
C SER A 5 -11.53 6.14 -0.36
N LEU A 6 -12.66 5.42 -0.37
CA LEU A 6 -13.39 5.10 -1.60
C LEU A 6 -14.06 6.34 -2.21
N ILE A 7 -14.79 7.11 -1.40
CA ILE A 7 -15.44 8.36 -1.85
C ILE A 7 -14.40 9.37 -2.32
N GLY A 8 -13.27 9.50 -1.61
CA GLY A 8 -12.19 10.40 -1.98
C GLY A 8 -11.60 10.07 -3.35
N MET A 9 -11.34 8.78 -3.62
CA MET A 9 -10.84 8.36 -4.93
C MET A 9 -11.86 8.61 -6.05
N ILE A 10 -13.10 8.18 -5.87
CA ILE A 10 -14.16 8.35 -6.88
C ILE A 10 -14.44 9.84 -7.12
N GLY A 11 -14.47 10.64 -6.06
CA GLY A 11 -14.65 12.09 -6.14
C GLY A 11 -13.51 12.77 -6.91
N ALA A 12 -12.26 12.44 -6.61
CA ALA A 12 -11.11 12.99 -7.32
C ALA A 12 -11.14 12.67 -8.82
N VAL A 13 -11.35 11.40 -9.18
CA VAL A 13 -11.46 10.98 -10.59
C VAL A 13 -12.67 11.62 -11.26
N GLY A 14 -13.81 11.68 -10.58
CA GLY A 14 -15.05 12.25 -11.09
C GLY A 14 -14.93 13.74 -11.41
N MET A 15 -14.26 14.52 -10.54
CA MET A 15 -14.02 15.95 -10.81
C MET A 15 -13.08 16.17 -12.00
N ILE A 16 -12.04 15.34 -12.16
CA ILE A 16 -11.13 15.40 -13.32
C ILE A 16 -11.89 15.08 -14.60
N VAL A 17 -12.61 13.96 -14.64
CA VAL A 17 -13.39 13.53 -15.81
C VAL A 17 -14.49 14.54 -16.14
N GLY A 18 -15.18 15.07 -15.14
CA GLY A 18 -16.19 16.12 -15.30
C GLY A 18 -15.62 17.37 -15.97
N ALA A 19 -14.43 17.81 -15.54
CA ALA A 19 -13.73 18.92 -16.18
C ALA A 19 -13.37 18.62 -17.65
N MET A 20 -12.89 17.41 -17.95
CA MET A 20 -12.55 17.01 -19.32
C MET A 20 -13.77 16.97 -20.25
N ILE A 21 -14.89 16.43 -19.76
CA ILE A 21 -16.15 16.38 -20.52
C ILE A 21 -16.66 17.80 -20.80
N SER A 22 -16.62 18.68 -19.80
CA SER A 22 -17.04 20.08 -19.95
C SER A 22 -16.20 20.85 -20.97
N ASN A 23 -15.00 20.39 -21.30
CA ASN A 23 -14.02 21.12 -22.11
C ASN A 23 -13.85 20.51 -23.53
N GLY A 24 -14.83 19.76 -24.02
CA GLY A 24 -14.83 19.23 -25.40
C GLY A 24 -14.78 17.69 -25.51
N GLY A 25 -14.98 16.97 -24.42
CA GLY A 25 -15.06 15.49 -24.42
C GLY A 25 -13.73 14.79 -24.15
N LEU A 26 -13.76 13.46 -24.01
CA LEU A 26 -12.60 12.66 -23.59
C LEU A 26 -11.62 12.31 -24.71
N GLY A 27 -12.06 12.36 -25.97
CA GLY A 27 -11.27 11.94 -27.14
C GLY A 27 -9.89 12.60 -27.25
N PRO A 28 -9.77 13.93 -27.11
CA PRO A 28 -8.47 14.63 -27.23
C PRO A 28 -7.43 14.25 -26.17
N TYR A 29 -7.87 13.71 -25.02
CA TYR A 29 -6.99 13.38 -23.91
C TYR A 29 -6.44 11.94 -23.97
N LEU A 30 -6.98 11.10 -24.84
CA LEU A 30 -6.53 9.72 -25.05
C LEU A 30 -5.49 9.67 -26.16
N HIS A 31 -4.22 9.81 -25.77
CA HIS A 31 -3.09 9.80 -26.71
C HIS A 31 -2.11 8.65 -26.40
N THR A 32 -1.98 7.72 -27.35
CA THR A 32 -1.18 6.49 -27.19
C THR A 32 0.27 6.77 -26.81
N ALA A 33 0.92 7.76 -27.43
CA ALA A 33 2.33 8.05 -27.13
C ALA A 33 2.49 8.60 -25.71
N SER A 34 1.58 9.47 -25.27
CA SER A 34 1.60 10.03 -23.91
C SER A 34 1.38 8.94 -22.86
N THR A 35 0.46 8.00 -23.13
CA THR A 35 0.24 6.83 -22.26
C THR A 35 1.47 5.94 -22.19
N LEU A 36 2.15 5.67 -23.31
CA LEU A 36 3.38 4.86 -23.32
C LEU A 36 4.52 5.53 -22.53
N ILE A 37 4.69 6.84 -22.65
CA ILE A 37 5.73 7.59 -21.93
C ILE A 37 5.45 7.57 -20.42
N VAL A 38 4.23 7.89 -20.02
CA VAL A 38 3.89 7.99 -18.59
C VAL A 38 3.78 6.59 -17.97
N VAL A 39 2.91 5.73 -18.50
CA VAL A 39 2.68 4.40 -17.90
C VAL A 39 3.90 3.51 -18.08
N GLY A 40 4.44 3.43 -19.30
CA GLY A 40 5.61 2.59 -19.60
C GLY A 40 6.87 3.13 -18.94
N GLY A 41 7.13 4.44 -19.07
CA GLY A 41 8.31 5.09 -18.48
C GLY A 41 8.32 4.99 -16.95
N THR A 42 7.18 5.20 -16.29
CA THR A 42 7.08 5.02 -14.84
C THR A 42 7.23 3.55 -14.44
N PHE A 43 6.59 2.61 -15.15
CA PHE A 43 6.70 1.19 -14.86
C PHE A 43 8.17 0.71 -14.87
N PHE A 44 8.90 1.01 -15.95
CA PHE A 44 10.29 0.61 -16.08
C PHE A 44 11.22 1.44 -15.18
N GLY A 45 10.92 2.72 -14.94
CA GLY A 45 11.67 3.56 -14.01
C GLY A 45 11.57 3.09 -12.55
N VAL A 46 10.39 2.65 -12.12
CA VAL A 46 10.22 2.06 -10.79
C VAL A 46 10.92 0.69 -10.69
N MET A 47 10.84 -0.11 -11.76
CA MET A 47 11.55 -1.39 -11.83
C MET A 47 13.08 -1.19 -11.79
N TYR A 48 13.60 -0.13 -12.39
CA TYR A 48 15.03 0.22 -12.34
C TYR A 48 15.48 0.66 -10.94
N SER A 49 14.64 1.43 -10.24
CA SER A 49 14.98 2.01 -8.93
C SER A 49 14.83 1.03 -7.75
N THR A 50 14.22 -0.14 -7.95
CA THR A 50 13.87 -1.05 -6.84
C THR A 50 14.24 -2.51 -7.13
N PRO A 51 14.60 -3.32 -6.11
CA PRO A 51 14.86 -4.74 -6.31
C PRO A 51 13.63 -5.48 -6.86
N LEU A 52 13.83 -6.34 -7.87
CA LEU A 52 12.76 -7.04 -8.58
C LEU A 52 11.75 -7.78 -7.66
N PRO A 53 12.16 -8.49 -6.60
CA PRO A 53 11.20 -9.15 -5.70
C PRO A 53 10.26 -8.17 -5.00
N ARG A 54 10.76 -6.96 -4.67
CA ARG A 54 9.96 -5.91 -4.02
C ARG A 54 9.05 -5.19 -5.00
N PHE A 55 9.53 -4.99 -6.23
CA PHE A 55 8.70 -4.47 -7.32
C PHE A 55 7.46 -5.35 -7.54
N LEU A 56 7.64 -6.66 -7.69
CA LEU A 56 6.53 -7.60 -7.88
C LEU A 56 5.62 -7.66 -6.64
N ALA A 57 6.19 -7.63 -5.44
CA ALA A 57 5.40 -7.60 -4.20
C ALA A 57 4.57 -6.30 -4.04
N SER A 58 5.00 -5.19 -4.65
CA SER A 58 4.32 -3.90 -4.53
C SER A 58 2.89 -3.92 -5.09
N PHE A 59 2.63 -4.70 -6.15
CA PHE A 59 1.27 -4.85 -6.72
C PHE A 59 0.30 -5.46 -5.70
N GLY A 60 0.73 -6.48 -4.96
CA GLY A 60 -0.07 -7.10 -3.90
C GLY A 60 -0.32 -6.16 -2.71
N VAL A 61 0.62 -5.26 -2.42
CA VAL A 61 0.45 -4.23 -1.37
C VAL A 61 -0.48 -3.12 -1.83
N MET A 62 -0.38 -2.70 -3.09
CA MET A 62 -1.25 -1.69 -3.70
C MET A 62 -2.72 -2.15 -3.68
N ALA A 63 -2.97 -3.45 -3.93
CA ALA A 63 -4.31 -4.04 -3.80
C ALA A 63 -4.89 -3.94 -2.38
N LYS A 64 -4.05 -4.03 -1.34
CA LYS A 64 -4.49 -3.89 0.07
C LYS A 64 -4.92 -2.47 0.44
N ALA A 65 -4.55 -1.45 -0.35
CA ALA A 65 -5.05 -0.09 -0.14
C ALA A 65 -6.56 -0.01 -0.41
N PHE A 66 -7.08 -0.81 -1.34
CA PHE A 66 -8.52 -0.88 -1.64
C PHE A 66 -9.28 -1.72 -0.62
N LEU A 67 -8.67 -2.77 -0.07
CA LEU A 67 -9.23 -3.60 0.99
C LEU A 67 -8.35 -3.51 2.25
N PRO A 68 -8.43 -2.41 3.01
CA PRO A 68 -7.70 -2.30 4.26
C PRO A 68 -8.19 -3.41 5.22
N PRO A 69 -7.28 -4.21 5.81
CA PRO A 69 -7.65 -5.17 6.83
C PRO A 69 -8.17 -4.40 8.05
N VAL A 70 -9.48 -4.39 8.24
CA VAL A 70 -10.11 -3.78 9.41
C VAL A 70 -9.99 -4.78 10.56
N LYS A 71 -9.02 -4.57 11.44
CA LYS A 71 -9.01 -5.23 12.74
C LYS A 71 -9.83 -4.39 13.70
N LYS A 72 -10.91 -4.95 14.24
CA LYS A 72 -11.68 -4.29 15.30
C LYS A 72 -10.86 -4.33 16.58
N GLN A 73 -10.49 -3.15 17.07
CA GLN A 73 -9.67 -3.02 18.27
C GLN A 73 -10.43 -3.44 19.53
N GLU A 74 -11.75 -3.26 19.53
CA GLU A 74 -12.67 -3.69 20.59
C GLU A 74 -12.63 -5.21 20.80
N ASP A 75 -12.86 -5.99 19.73
CA ASP A 75 -12.79 -7.46 19.76
C ASP A 75 -11.43 -7.97 20.30
N MET A 76 -10.34 -7.25 19.98
CA MET A 76 -9.01 -7.59 20.47
C MET A 76 -8.87 -7.35 21.98
N ILE A 77 -9.42 -6.25 22.50
CA ILE A 77 -9.40 -5.94 23.94
C ILE A 77 -10.21 -6.98 24.71
N GLU A 78 -11.43 -7.30 24.24
CA GLU A 78 -12.27 -8.32 24.86
C GLU A 78 -11.54 -9.67 24.93
N ARG A 79 -10.93 -10.08 23.81
CA ARG A 79 -10.15 -11.33 23.77
C ARG A 79 -8.95 -11.31 24.72
N MET A 80 -8.26 -10.18 24.85
CA MET A 80 -7.16 -10.03 25.81
C MET A 80 -7.62 -10.21 27.26
N VAL A 81 -8.78 -9.65 27.60
CA VAL A 81 -9.37 -9.76 28.94
C VAL A 81 -9.79 -11.19 29.25
N ASP A 82 -10.41 -11.87 28.28
CA ASP A 82 -10.82 -13.28 28.42
C ASP A 82 -9.61 -14.20 28.67
N LEU A 83 -8.56 -14.05 27.86
CA LEU A 83 -7.32 -14.83 28.01
C LEU A 83 -6.63 -14.55 29.34
N ALA A 84 -6.60 -13.29 29.79
CA ALA A 84 -6.08 -12.95 31.11
C ALA A 84 -6.90 -13.59 32.24
N GLY A 85 -8.21 -13.71 32.08
CA GLY A 85 -9.09 -14.41 33.00
C GLY A 85 -8.78 -15.90 33.10
N ILE A 86 -8.57 -16.57 31.96
CA ILE A 86 -8.18 -17.99 31.89
C ILE A 86 -6.81 -18.20 32.55
N ALA A 87 -5.82 -17.38 32.17
CA ALA A 87 -4.47 -17.44 32.74
C ALA A 87 -4.45 -17.33 34.28
N ARG A 88 -5.34 -16.50 34.84
CA ARG A 88 -5.43 -16.28 36.29
C ARG A 88 -6.12 -17.41 37.03
N LYS A 89 -7.08 -18.10 36.41
CA LYS A 89 -7.83 -19.21 37.03
C LYS A 89 -7.13 -20.55 36.87
N ASP A 90 -6.70 -20.85 35.66
CA ASP A 90 -6.23 -22.17 35.25
C ASP A 90 -4.71 -22.22 34.98
N GLY A 91 -4.04 -21.07 35.10
CA GLY A 91 -2.60 -20.92 34.89
C GLY A 91 -2.21 -20.66 33.43
N MET A 92 -0.93 -20.38 33.19
CA MET A 92 -0.42 -20.00 31.87
C MET A 92 -0.49 -21.13 30.83
N MET A 93 -0.43 -22.40 31.26
CA MET A 93 -0.54 -23.56 30.36
C MET A 93 -1.94 -23.70 29.74
N ALA A 94 -2.99 -23.20 30.40
CA ALA A 94 -4.36 -23.22 29.89
C ALA A 94 -4.58 -22.29 28.68
N LEU A 95 -3.57 -21.48 28.34
CA LEU A 95 -3.54 -20.64 27.16
C LEU A 95 -3.19 -21.41 25.88
N GLU A 96 -2.66 -22.62 25.99
CA GLU A 96 -2.33 -23.46 24.84
C GLU A 96 -3.59 -23.87 24.06
N GLY A 97 -3.58 -23.72 22.74
CA GLY A 97 -4.70 -24.08 21.88
C GLY A 97 -5.90 -23.12 21.91
N GLN A 98 -5.80 -21.99 22.62
CA GLN A 98 -6.82 -20.96 22.58
C GLN A 98 -6.90 -20.27 21.22
N GLU A 99 -8.10 -19.90 20.79
CA GLU A 99 -8.27 -19.12 19.55
C GLU A 99 -7.64 -17.74 19.68
N VAL A 100 -6.91 -17.33 18.65
CA VAL A 100 -6.13 -16.09 18.63
C VAL A 100 -6.46 -15.24 17.42
N PRO A 101 -6.47 -13.92 17.56
CA PRO A 101 -6.89 -13.01 16.48
C PRO A 101 -5.88 -12.97 15.33
N ASP A 102 -4.59 -13.21 15.61
CA ASP A 102 -3.56 -13.28 14.59
C ASP A 102 -2.31 -14.07 15.03
N LYS A 103 -1.43 -14.35 14.07
CA LYS A 103 -0.17 -15.06 14.27
C LYS A 103 0.83 -14.35 15.19
N PHE A 104 0.73 -13.01 15.32
CA PHE A 104 1.59 -12.27 16.24
C PHE A 104 1.15 -12.54 17.68
N PHE A 105 -0.15 -12.57 17.91
CA PHE A 105 -0.77 -12.90 19.18
C PHE A 105 -0.50 -14.36 19.58
N GLU A 106 -0.63 -15.29 18.63
CA GLU A 106 -0.28 -16.71 18.78
C GLU A 106 1.16 -16.91 19.28
N LYS A 107 2.12 -16.24 18.63
CA LYS A 107 3.54 -16.32 19.00
C LYS A 107 3.80 -15.77 20.40
N GLY A 108 3.09 -14.71 20.80
CA GLY A 108 3.19 -14.15 22.15
C GLY A 108 2.65 -15.10 23.22
N LEU A 109 1.49 -15.72 22.97
CA LEU A 109 0.91 -16.74 23.86
C LEU A 109 1.81 -17.97 23.97
N GLN A 110 2.39 -18.43 22.86
CA GLN A 110 3.29 -19.58 22.88
C GLN A 110 4.54 -19.30 23.72
N LEU A 111 5.16 -18.12 23.59
CA LEU A 111 6.28 -17.71 24.44
C LEU A 111 5.91 -17.66 25.94
N LEU A 112 4.68 -17.29 26.25
CA LEU A 112 4.16 -17.27 27.61
C LEU A 112 3.94 -18.69 28.17
N VAL A 113 3.40 -19.61 27.36
CA VAL A 113 3.24 -21.03 27.71
C VAL A 113 4.61 -21.69 27.91
N ASP A 114 5.61 -21.34 27.09
CA ASP A 114 6.99 -21.79 27.19
C ASP A 114 7.75 -21.22 28.41
N GLY A 115 7.11 -20.35 29.19
CA GLY A 115 7.67 -19.79 30.42
C GLY A 115 8.70 -18.67 30.21
N ALA A 116 8.62 -17.95 29.09
CA ALA A 116 9.47 -16.77 28.87
C ALA A 116 9.22 -15.70 29.95
N ASP A 117 10.29 -15.07 30.43
CA ASP A 117 10.19 -13.91 31.31
C ASP A 117 9.65 -12.69 30.56
N GLU A 118 9.04 -11.76 31.30
CA GLU A 118 8.45 -10.54 30.75
C GLU A 118 9.46 -9.72 29.93
N GLY A 119 10.72 -9.69 30.36
CA GLY A 119 11.80 -9.00 29.67
C GLY A 119 12.07 -9.60 28.30
N LYS A 120 12.30 -10.91 28.22
CA LYS A 120 12.50 -11.62 26.94
C LYS A 120 11.28 -11.53 26.03
N LEU A 121 10.08 -11.69 26.58
CA LEU A 121 8.84 -11.58 25.81
C LEU A 121 8.72 -10.21 25.14
N THR A 122 8.91 -9.15 25.93
CA THR A 122 8.81 -7.76 25.46
C THR A 122 9.86 -7.48 24.38
N VAL A 123 11.10 -7.93 24.57
CA VAL A 123 12.18 -7.75 23.60
C VAL A 123 11.87 -8.49 22.29
N GLN A 124 11.46 -9.76 22.35
CA GLN A 124 11.16 -10.54 21.14
C GLN A 124 9.96 -9.98 20.37
N LEU A 125 8.85 -9.70 21.04
CA LEU A 125 7.67 -9.12 20.40
C LEU A 125 7.95 -7.73 19.82
N SER A 126 8.74 -6.91 20.50
CA SER A 126 9.16 -5.60 19.99
C SER A 126 10.04 -5.72 18.74
N GLN A 127 10.94 -6.71 18.71
CA GLN A 127 11.77 -7.00 17.53
C GLN A 127 10.91 -7.49 16.36
N GLU A 128 9.91 -8.34 16.61
CA GLU A 128 8.96 -8.79 15.59
C GLU A 128 8.17 -7.62 14.99
N ILE A 129 7.67 -6.70 15.83
CA ILE A 129 7.00 -5.46 15.38
C ILE A 129 7.97 -4.62 14.54
N LYS A 130 9.23 -4.48 14.97
CA LYS A 130 10.24 -3.71 14.23
C LYS A 130 10.54 -4.33 12.87
N ALA A 131 10.69 -5.64 12.78
CA ALA A 131 10.88 -6.38 11.54
C ALA A 131 9.65 -6.24 10.61
N MET A 132 8.44 -6.35 11.18
CA MET A 132 7.19 -6.13 10.44
C MET A 132 7.13 -4.71 9.87
N LYS A 133 7.42 -3.68 10.67
CA LYS A 133 7.45 -2.28 10.21
C LYS A 133 8.48 -2.06 9.12
N SER A 134 9.69 -2.60 9.28
CA SER A 134 10.74 -2.51 8.25
C SER A 134 10.30 -3.11 6.91
N ARG A 135 9.64 -4.27 6.93
CA ARG A 135 9.07 -4.90 5.73
C ARG A 135 8.00 -4.02 5.06
N HIS A 136 7.11 -3.43 5.84
CA HIS A 136 6.09 -2.52 5.30
C HIS A 136 6.70 -1.24 4.74
N GLN A 137 7.69 -0.68 5.43
CA GLN A 137 8.41 0.52 4.98
C GLN A 137 9.14 0.27 3.66
N ALA A 138 9.77 -0.89 3.47
CA ALA A 138 10.41 -1.24 2.22
C ALA A 138 9.41 -1.28 1.05
N ASN A 139 8.21 -1.83 1.26
CA ASN A 139 7.15 -1.84 0.25
C ASN A 139 6.57 -0.43 0.00
N HIS A 140 6.41 0.36 1.06
CA HIS A 140 5.97 1.74 0.96
C HIS A 140 6.96 2.60 0.15
N GLN A 141 8.26 2.30 0.25
CA GLN A 141 9.28 3.01 -0.54
C GLN A 141 9.16 2.74 -2.05
N VAL A 142 8.74 1.54 -2.46
CA VAL A 142 8.42 1.24 -3.87
C VAL A 142 7.20 2.05 -4.32
N LEU A 143 6.14 2.10 -3.50
CA LEU A 143 4.95 2.92 -3.78
C LEU A 143 5.30 4.40 -3.88
N LYS A 144 6.20 4.89 -3.04
CA LYS A 144 6.69 6.26 -3.12
C LYS A 144 7.42 6.52 -4.44
N ALA A 145 8.21 5.57 -4.93
CA ALA A 145 8.85 5.69 -6.24
C ALA A 145 7.82 5.82 -7.38
N TRP A 146 6.69 5.09 -7.31
CA TRP A 146 5.58 5.28 -8.26
C TRP A 146 5.01 6.70 -8.21
N VAL A 147 4.78 7.22 -7.01
CA VAL A 147 4.24 8.57 -6.78
C VAL A 147 5.20 9.66 -7.28
N ASP A 148 6.50 9.47 -7.09
CA ASP A 148 7.52 10.47 -7.47
C ASP A 148 7.83 10.41 -8.98
N LEU A 149 7.88 9.21 -9.58
CA LEU A 149 8.24 9.04 -11.00
C LEU A 149 7.08 9.29 -11.97
N ALA A 150 5.82 9.06 -11.58
CA ALA A 150 4.68 9.28 -12.48
C ALA A 150 4.54 10.74 -12.95
N PRO A 151 4.57 11.76 -12.07
CA PRO A 151 4.52 13.16 -12.48
C PRO A 151 5.76 13.59 -13.27
N ALA A 152 6.93 13.08 -12.90
CA ALA A 152 8.19 13.36 -13.61
C ALA A 152 8.13 12.88 -15.07
N MET A 153 7.63 11.65 -15.31
CA MET A 153 7.42 11.15 -16.67
C MET A 153 6.36 11.93 -17.43
N GLY A 154 5.32 12.43 -16.74
CA GLY A 154 4.35 13.37 -17.30
C GLY A 154 4.99 14.64 -17.83
N MET A 155 5.88 15.27 -17.05
CA MET A 155 6.63 16.46 -17.47
C MET A 155 7.60 16.17 -18.63
N ILE A 156 8.22 14.99 -18.67
CA ILE A 156 9.03 14.58 -19.84
C ILE A 156 8.13 14.43 -21.08
N GLY A 157 6.93 13.87 -20.92
CA GLY A 157 5.95 13.75 -21.99
C GLY A 157 5.52 15.11 -22.57
N THR A 158 5.37 16.15 -21.73
CA THR A 158 5.05 17.50 -22.25
C THR A 158 6.19 18.06 -23.09
N LEU A 159 7.46 17.86 -22.67
CA LEU A 159 8.62 18.29 -23.44
C LEU A 159 8.71 17.58 -24.79
N ILE A 160 8.50 16.26 -24.82
CA ILE A 160 8.48 15.48 -26.07
C ILE A 160 7.36 15.97 -27.00
N GLY A 161 6.17 16.21 -26.45
CA GLY A 161 5.03 16.75 -27.21
C GLY A 161 5.31 18.12 -27.80
N LEU A 162 5.95 19.02 -27.04
CA LEU A 162 6.35 20.34 -27.52
C LEU A 162 7.38 20.25 -28.66
N VAL A 163 8.36 19.36 -28.56
CA VAL A 163 9.34 19.14 -29.64
C VAL A 163 8.64 18.63 -30.91
N ALA A 164 7.71 17.68 -30.78
CA ALA A 164 6.94 17.17 -31.93
C ALA A 164 6.08 18.27 -32.58
N MET A 165 5.42 19.11 -31.77
CA MET A 165 4.62 20.23 -32.25
C MET A 165 5.47 21.26 -33.02
N LEU A 166 6.64 21.63 -32.47
CA LEU A 166 7.56 22.57 -33.13
C LEU A 166 8.17 21.99 -34.42
N GLY A 167 8.42 20.68 -34.46
CA GLY A 167 8.91 19.99 -35.65
C GLY A 167 7.91 19.95 -36.81
N ASN A 168 6.61 19.92 -36.50
CA ASN A 168 5.52 19.89 -37.48
C ASN A 168 4.90 21.26 -37.79
N MET A 169 5.51 22.37 -37.35
CA MET A 169 4.98 23.73 -37.60
C MET A 169 4.79 24.09 -39.09
N ALA A 170 5.38 23.33 -40.01
CA ALA A 170 5.21 23.52 -41.45
C ALA A 170 3.90 22.91 -42.02
N ASP A 171 3.24 22.02 -41.29
CA ASP A 171 1.95 21.43 -41.70
C ASP A 171 0.89 21.59 -40.59
N PRO A 172 0.08 22.67 -40.61
CA PRO A 172 -0.88 22.99 -39.55
C PRO A 172 -2.08 22.02 -39.45
N LYS A 173 -2.12 20.96 -40.26
CA LYS A 173 -3.14 19.89 -40.20
C LYS A 173 -2.68 18.60 -39.51
N ALA A 174 -1.39 18.50 -39.16
CA ALA A 174 -0.78 17.31 -38.55
C ALA A 174 -0.72 17.35 -37.02
#